data_AF-A0A2D8C2I0-F1
#
_entry.id   AF-A0A2D8C2I0-F1
#
_cell.length_a   1.000
_cell.length_b   1.000
_cell.length_c   1.000
_cell.angle_alpha   90.00
_cell.angle_beta   90.00
_cell.angle_gamma   90.00
#
_symmetry.space_group_name_H-M   'P 1'
#
loop_
_entity.id
_entity.type
_entity.pdbx_description
1 polymer ?
#
loop_
_entity_poly.entity_id
_entity_poly.type
_entity_poly.pdbx_seq_one_letter_code
_entity_poly.pdbx_strand_id
1 'polypeptide(L)' 'MSKKDILGVEAPLWTETVVNRDDLEYLVFPRLAAIAEVAWTPTEKRNWESFKKRIAIQGKRWELRDINFYKSPKVEW' A
#
# COMPACT_ATOMS: atom_id res chain seq x y z
N MET A 1 5.03 -24.85 13.15
CA MET A 1 4.37 -23.54 12.96
C MET A 1 3.31 -23.71 11.89
N SER A 2 2.05 -23.43 12.21
CA SER A 2 0.88 -23.54 11.31
C SER A 2 0.36 -22.14 10.95
N LYS A 3 -0.54 -22.03 9.95
CA LYS A 3 -1.20 -20.75 9.62
C LYS A 3 -1.93 -20.11 10.81
N LYS A 4 -2.37 -20.92 11.78
CA LYS A 4 -3.09 -20.44 12.98
C LYS A 4 -2.18 -19.72 13.97
N ASP A 5 -0.86 -19.87 13.83
CA ASP A 5 0.12 -19.26 14.73
C ASP A 5 0.48 -17.83 14.28
N ILE A 6 -0.03 -17.38 13.12
CA ILE A 6 0.22 -16.05 12.56
C ILE A 6 -0.90 -15.11 12.98
N LEU A 7 -0.60 -14.12 13.82
CA LEU A 7 -1.57 -13.10 14.26
C LEU A 7 -1.96 -12.15 13.11
N GLY A 8 -1.01 -11.77 12.26
CA GLY A 8 -1.25 -10.81 11.19
C GLY A 8 0.02 -10.34 10.51
N VAL A 9 -0.06 -9.15 9.90
CA VAL A 9 1.05 -8.48 9.23
C VAL A 9 1.13 -7.02 9.70
N GLU A 10 2.33 -6.45 9.61
CA GLU A 10 2.60 -5.06 9.97
C GLU A 10 3.31 -4.34 8.80
N ALA A 11 3.14 -3.03 8.72
CA ALA A 11 3.81 -2.15 7.77
C ALA A 11 4.66 -1.11 8.52
N PRO A 12 5.81 -1.49 9.10
CA PRO A 12 6.65 -0.56 9.85
C PRO A 12 7.22 0.51 8.91
N LEU A 13 7.19 1.76 9.36
CA LEU A 13 7.88 2.88 8.72
C LEU A 13 9.06 3.30 9.61
N TRP A 14 10.25 3.09 9.09
CA TRP A 14 11.50 3.62 9.66
C TRP A 14 11.64 5.09 9.26
N THR A 15 12.02 5.95 10.20
CA THR A 15 11.93 7.42 10.05
C THR A 15 13.28 8.13 10.00
N GLU A 16 14.39 7.40 9.87
CA GLU A 16 15.74 7.95 9.78
C GLU A 16 15.88 8.97 8.63
N THR A 17 15.12 8.81 7.55
CA THR A 17 15.10 9.71 6.39
C THR A 17 13.78 10.46 6.20
N VAL A 18 12.85 10.40 7.17
CA VAL A 18 11.54 11.05 7.09
C VAL A 18 11.59 12.34 7.89
N VAL A 19 11.61 13.48 7.21
CA VAL A 19 11.71 14.79 7.88
C VAL A 19 10.43 15.60 7.81
N ASN A 20 9.51 15.25 6.91
CA ASN A 20 8.21 15.89 6.78
C ASN A 20 7.12 14.89 6.35
N ARG A 21 5.90 15.41 6.20
CA ARG A 21 4.72 14.61 5.80
C ARG A 21 4.82 14.10 4.36
N ASP A 22 5.41 14.86 3.45
CA ASP A 22 5.52 14.46 2.05
C ASP A 22 6.47 13.27 1.89
N ASP A 23 7.57 13.22 2.66
CA ASP A 23 8.47 12.06 2.73
C ASP A 23 7.72 10.84 3.24
N LEU A 24 6.95 11.00 4.33
CA LEU A 24 6.15 9.93 4.92
C LEU A 24 5.17 9.38 3.90
N GLU A 25 4.37 10.24 3.28
CA GLU A 25 3.35 9.83 2.33
C GLU A 25 3.97 9.17 1.08
N TYR A 26 5.08 9.72 0.57
CA TYR A 26 5.81 9.14 -0.56
C TYR A 26 6.35 7.73 -0.27
N LEU A 27 6.85 7.48 0.94
CA LEU A 27 7.37 6.17 1.32
C LEU A 27 6.26 5.19 1.66
N VAL A 28 5.17 5.64 2.29
CA VAL A 28 4.08 4.78 2.76
C VAL A 28 3.15 4.39 1.60
N PHE A 29 2.77 5.33 0.74
CA PHE A 29 1.86 5.08 -0.37
C PHE A 29 2.64 4.81 -1.67
N PRO A 30 2.22 3.81 -2.48
CA PRO A 30 0.96 3.05 -2.40
C PRO A 30 1.03 1.77 -1.56
N ARG A 31 2.22 1.40 -1.05
CA ARG A 31 2.50 0.06 -0.50
C ARG A 31 1.67 -0.27 0.74
N LEU A 32 1.31 0.73 1.56
CA LEU A 32 0.44 0.55 2.71
C LEU A 32 -0.91 -0.09 2.34
N ALA A 33 -1.49 0.31 1.21
CA ALA A 33 -2.75 -0.28 0.73
C ALA A 33 -2.58 -1.75 0.33
N ALA A 34 -1.42 -2.14 -0.20
CA ALA A 34 -1.11 -3.54 -0.51
C ALA A 34 -0.97 -4.38 0.76
N ILE A 35 -0.33 -3.84 1.81
CA ILE A 35 -0.21 -4.53 3.10
C ILE A 35 -1.57 -4.66 3.78
N ALA A 36 -2.42 -3.62 3.71
CA ALA A 36 -3.80 -3.69 4.18
C ALA A 36 -4.61 -4.77 3.44
N GLU A 37 -4.42 -4.93 2.13
CA GLU A 37 -5.03 -6.03 1.38
C GLU A 37 -4.53 -7.41 1.82
N VAL A 38 -3.24 -7.53 2.11
CA VAL A 38 -2.64 -8.75 2.68
C VAL A 38 -3.14 -9.03 4.10
N ALA A 39 -3.46 -7.99 4.88
CA ALA A 39 -4.02 -8.15 6.21
C ALA A 39 -5.48 -8.61 6.18
N TRP A 40 -6.26 -8.10 5.22
CA TRP A 40 -7.73 -8.21 5.26
C TRP A 40 -8.35 -9.19 4.26
N THR A 41 -7.80 -9.29 3.04
CA THR A 41 -8.44 -10.03 1.95
C THR A 41 -8.09 -11.51 2.01
N PRO A 42 -9.03 -12.46 1.86
CA PRO A 42 -8.70 -13.88 1.79
C PRO A 42 -7.67 -14.20 0.69
N THR A 43 -6.77 -15.15 0.94
CA THR A 43 -5.62 -15.44 0.06
C THR A 43 -6.05 -15.75 -1.38
N GLU A 44 -7.13 -16.51 -1.55
CA GLU A 44 -7.69 -16.91 -2.85
C GLU A 44 -8.27 -15.76 -3.67
N LYS A 45 -8.54 -14.61 -3.03
CA LYS A 45 -9.04 -13.40 -3.69
C LYS A 45 -7.94 -12.39 -4.02
N ARG A 46 -6.70 -12.63 -3.59
CA ARG A 46 -5.57 -11.72 -3.85
C ARG A 46 -5.03 -11.98 -5.24
N ASN A 47 -5.11 -10.98 -6.11
CA ASN A 47 -4.60 -11.06 -7.47
C ASN A 47 -3.94 -9.73 -7.86
N TRP A 48 -2.67 -9.81 -8.29
CA TRP A 48 -1.88 -8.62 -8.61
C TRP A 48 -2.45 -7.80 -9.76
N GLU A 49 -2.92 -8.44 -10.84
CA GLU A 49 -3.48 -7.74 -11.99
C GLU A 49 -4.78 -6.99 -11.64
N SER A 50 -5.62 -7.57 -10.78
CA SER A 50 -6.79 -6.90 -10.21
C SER A 50 -6.41 -5.76 -9.27
N PHE A 51 -5.42 -5.98 -8.39
CA PHE A 51 -4.95 -4.97 -7.45
C PHE A 51 -4.40 -3.73 -8.16
N LYS A 52 -3.57 -3.89 -9.20
CA LYS A 52 -3.02 -2.76 -9.98
C LYS A 52 -4.11 -1.83 -10.50
N LYS A 53 -5.22 -2.38 -11.00
CA LYS A 53 -6.35 -1.59 -11.49
C LYS A 53 -7.05 -0.82 -10.36
N ARG A 54 -7.25 -1.46 -9.21
CA ARG A 54 -7.89 -0.82 -8.05
C ARG A 54 -7.00 0.25 -7.42
N ILE A 55 -5.70 0.01 -7.32
CA ILE A 55 -4.77 0.98 -6.72
C ILE A 55 -4.57 2.20 -7.61
N ALA A 56 -4.65 2.07 -8.94
CA ALA A 56 -4.68 3.21 -9.86
C ALA A 56 -5.89 4.13 -9.59
N ILE A 57 -7.09 3.55 -9.45
CA ILE A 57 -8.30 4.30 -9.08
C ILE A 57 -8.13 4.98 -7.72
N GLN A 58 -7.50 4.30 -6.76
CA GLN A 58 -7.19 4.90 -5.46
C GLN A 58 -6.16 6.04 -5.57
N GLY A 59 -5.17 5.93 -6.47
CA GLY A 59 -4.20 6.97 -6.79
C GLY A 59 -4.88 8.28 -7.19
N LYS A 60 -5.88 8.23 -8.08
CA LYS A 60 -6.68 9.40 -8.45
C LYS A 60 -7.38 10.07 -7.26
N ARG A 61 -7.81 9.28 -6.28
CA ARG A 61 -8.42 9.83 -5.04
C ARG A 61 -7.40 10.46 -4.11
N TRP A 62 -6.17 9.93 -4.08
CA TRP A 62 -5.07 10.54 -3.33
C TRP A 62 -4.67 11.87 -3.96
N GLU A 63 -4.58 11.96 -5.29
CA GLU A 63 -4.31 13.22 -6.00
C GLU A 63 -5.35 14.29 -5.69
N LEU A 64 -6.65 13.95 -5.71
CA LEU A 64 -7.73 14.89 -5.35
C LEU A 64 -7.69 15.35 -3.88
N ARG A 65 -6.98 14.61 -3.02
CA ARG A 65 -6.85 14.91 -1.59
C ARG A 65 -5.49 15.49 -1.23
N ASP A 66 -4.66 15.77 -2.22
CA ASP A 66 -3.29 16.26 -2.04
C ASP A 66 -2.47 15.33 -1.12
N ILE A 67 -2.57 14.02 -1.35
CA ILE A 67 -1.77 12.99 -0.67
C ILE A 67 -0.65 12.57 -1.62
N ASN A 68 0.61 12.72 -1.20
CA ASN A 68 1.77 12.31 -1.97
C ASN A 68 1.90 10.78 -2.01
N PHE A 69 2.45 10.23 -3.10
CA PHE A 69 2.75 8.80 -3.20
C PHE A 69 3.71 8.52 -4.36
N TYR A 70 4.48 7.45 -4.23
CA TYR A 70 5.33 7.01 -5.33
C TYR A 70 4.51 6.39 -6.47
N LYS A 71 4.44 7.06 -7.62
CA LYS A 71 3.85 6.55 -8.86
C LYS A 71 4.73 5.46 -9.48
N SER A 72 4.62 4.24 -8.96
CA SER A 72 5.37 3.09 -9.46
C SER A 72 5.10 2.83 -10.95
N PRO A 73 6.14 2.59 -11.79
CA PRO A 73 5.96 2.27 -13.21
C PRO A 73 5.29 0.90 -13.44
N LYS A 74 5.09 0.11 -12.38
CA LYS A 74 4.37 -1.17 -12.44
C LYS A 74 2.86 -1.01 -12.47
N VAL A 75 2.33 0.21 -12.30
CA VAL A 75 0.91 0.54 -12.26
C VAL A 75 0.62 1.61 -13.30
N GLU A 76 -0.48 1.45 -14.04
CA GLU A 76 -1.04 2.46 -14.93
C GLU A 76 -1.96 3.37 -14.10
N TRP A 77 -1.44 4.51 -13.63
CA TRP A 77 -2.11 5.43 -12.68
C TRP A 77 -3.27 6.24 -13.30
#